data_AF-H8GTT8-F1
#
_entry.id   AF-H8GTT8-F1
#
_cell.length_a   1.000
_cell.length_b   1.000
_cell.length_c   1.000
_cell.angle_alpha   90.00
_cell.angle_beta   90.00
_cell.angle_gamma   90.00
#
_symmetry.space_group_name_H-M   'P 1'
#
loop_
_entity.id
_entity.type
_entity.pdbx_description
1 polymer ?
#
loop_
_entity_poly.entity_id
_entity_poly.type
_entity_poly.pdbx_seq_one_letter_code
_entity_poly.pdbx_strand_id
1 'polypeptide(L)'
;MVRPRRFEHVQRVAVLARQIAVANHLDDGQIERAYAAGILHDIARDLPDAELLRLAPPECEIDALHPLALHGRAARTLLEHWGYRDEVVLEAVEDHTTGPRGGNPVSACVYIADVSEPGRGVNDDIRELAMHDLGAALNRAIVSKVTYLQGRGITVHPRTLTAYRALEPAGCAAVAPAEPATGTTIRFPAPSRF
;
A
#
# COMPACT_ATOMS: atom_id res chain seq x y z
N MET A 1 14.08 5.53 -14.51
CA MET A 1 13.82 4.20 -15.12
C MET A 1 14.06 3.14 -14.06
N VAL A 2 13.17 2.15 -13.99
CA VAL A 2 13.26 1.06 -13.00
C VAL A 2 14.24 -0.03 -13.45
N ARG A 3 14.78 -0.80 -12.51
CA ARG A 3 15.69 -1.92 -12.78
C ARG A 3 14.97 -3.06 -13.53
N PRO A 4 15.68 -3.94 -14.26
CA PRO A 4 15.05 -4.96 -15.10
C PRO A 4 14.02 -5.85 -14.38
N ARG A 5 14.33 -6.36 -13.18
CA ARG A 5 13.38 -7.18 -12.39
C ARG A 5 12.11 -6.42 -12.02
N ARG A 6 12.22 -5.12 -11.77
CA ARG A 6 11.08 -4.24 -11.45
C ARG A 6 10.26 -3.95 -12.70
N PHE A 7 10.88 -3.86 -13.87
CA PHE A 7 10.17 -3.72 -15.13
C PHE A 7 9.30 -4.94 -15.46
N GLU A 8 9.78 -6.15 -15.20
CA GLU A 8 8.96 -7.37 -15.35
C GLU A 8 7.78 -7.39 -14.37
N HIS A 9 8.00 -6.97 -13.12
CA HIS A 9 6.94 -6.77 -12.13
C HIS A 9 5.88 -5.79 -12.65
N VAL A 10 6.29 -4.62 -13.12
CA VAL A 10 5.40 -3.59 -13.68
C VAL A 10 4.52 -4.14 -14.81
N GLN A 11 5.10 -4.92 -15.73
CA GLN A 11 4.34 -5.53 -16.82
C GLN A 11 3.27 -6.51 -16.30
N ARG A 12 3.61 -7.35 -15.32
CA ARG A 12 2.65 -8.31 -14.74
C ARG A 12 1.56 -7.61 -13.94
N VAL A 13 1.88 -6.54 -13.22
CA VAL A 13 0.89 -5.70 -12.53
C VAL A 13 -0.06 -5.05 -13.53
N ALA A 14 0.44 -4.46 -14.61
CA ALA A 14 -0.40 -3.83 -15.63
C ALA A 14 -1.38 -4.82 -16.27
N VAL A 15 -0.89 -6.00 -16.66
CA VAL A 15 -1.73 -7.06 -17.23
C VAL A 15 -2.78 -7.53 -16.22
N LEU A 16 -2.37 -7.81 -14.98
CA LEU A 16 -3.29 -8.30 -13.95
C LEU A 16 -4.33 -7.25 -13.55
N ALA A 17 -3.95 -5.98 -13.39
CA ALA A 17 -4.87 -4.90 -13.07
C ALA A 17 -5.96 -4.77 -14.15
N ARG A 18 -5.59 -4.88 -15.43
CA ARG A 18 -6.54 -4.91 -16.54
C ARG A 18 -7.47 -6.12 -16.49
N GLN A 19 -6.94 -7.31 -16.19
CA GLN A 19 -7.73 -8.53 -16.07
C GLN A 19 -8.76 -8.44 -14.94
N ILE A 20 -8.35 -7.94 -13.77
CA ILE A 20 -9.24 -7.69 -12.64
C ILE A 20 -10.34 -6.71 -13.04
N ALA A 21 -10.00 -5.61 -13.74
CA ALA A 21 -10.98 -4.63 -14.19
C ALA A 21 -12.03 -5.23 -15.13
N VAL A 22 -11.61 -6.04 -16.10
CA VAL A 22 -12.50 -6.75 -17.03
C VAL A 22 -13.41 -7.73 -16.29
N ALA A 23 -12.84 -8.53 -15.38
CA ALA A 23 -13.58 -9.54 -14.64
C ALA A 23 -14.66 -8.96 -13.72
N ASN A 24 -14.50 -7.70 -13.30
CA ASN A 24 -15.47 -6.97 -12.47
C ASN A 24 -16.34 -5.99 -13.27
N HIS A 25 -16.40 -6.13 -14.59
CA HIS A 25 -17.30 -5.38 -15.47
C HIS A 25 -17.15 -3.85 -15.36
N LEU A 26 -15.92 -3.36 -15.12
CA LEU A 26 -15.63 -1.93 -15.22
C LEU A 26 -15.78 -1.45 -16.67
N ASP A 27 -16.02 -0.15 -16.85
CA ASP A 27 -16.15 0.42 -18.20
C ASP A 27 -14.81 0.42 -18.97
N ASP A 28 -14.88 0.52 -20.30
CA ASP A 28 -13.69 0.48 -21.18
C ASP A 28 -12.63 1.53 -20.78
N GLY A 29 -13.07 2.71 -20.34
CA GLY A 29 -12.18 3.76 -19.87
C GLY A 29 -11.45 3.37 -18.58
N GLN A 30 -12.15 2.76 -17.63
CA GLN A 30 -11.58 2.23 -16.39
C GLN A 30 -10.64 1.05 -16.64
N ILE A 31 -10.96 0.16 -17.59
CA ILE A 31 -10.10 -0.97 -17.97
C ILE A 31 -8.75 -0.48 -18.50
N GLU A 32 -8.74 0.50 -19.41
CA GLU A 32 -7.51 1.05 -19.96
C GLU A 32 -6.74 1.88 -18.92
N ARG A 33 -7.45 2.58 -18.02
CA ARG A 33 -6.83 3.27 -16.88
C ARG A 33 -6.19 2.30 -15.88
N ALA A 34 -6.78 1.13 -15.65
CA ALA A 34 -6.18 0.10 -14.78
C ALA A 34 -4.87 -0.43 -15.36
N TYR A 35 -4.82 -0.67 -16.67
CA TYR A 35 -3.59 -1.02 -17.35
C TYR A 35 -2.54 0.11 -17.23
N ALA A 36 -2.92 1.34 -17.56
CA ALA A 36 -2.02 2.50 -17.51
C ALA A 36 -1.47 2.75 -16.11
N ALA A 37 -2.33 2.74 -15.08
CA ALA A 37 -1.90 2.89 -13.70
C ALA A 37 -0.96 1.75 -13.25
N GLY A 38 -1.22 0.51 -13.69
CA GLY A 38 -0.29 -0.60 -13.44
C GLY A 38 1.07 -0.42 -14.11
N ILE A 39 1.16 0.20 -15.29
CA ILE A 39 2.44 0.56 -15.91
C ILE A 39 3.18 1.65 -15.11
N LEU A 40 2.44 2.60 -14.55
CA LEU A 40 2.99 3.82 -13.96
C LEU A 40 3.26 3.73 -12.46
N HIS A 41 2.67 2.77 -11.73
CA HIS A 41 2.68 2.75 -10.26
C HIS A 41 4.08 2.84 -9.65
N ASP A 42 5.03 2.09 -10.20
CA ASP A 42 6.39 1.95 -9.67
C ASP A 42 7.41 2.89 -10.35
N ILE A 43 6.98 3.90 -11.11
CA ILE A 43 7.90 4.73 -11.93
C ILE A 43 8.95 5.48 -11.11
N ALA A 44 8.63 5.81 -9.86
CA ALA A 44 9.52 6.45 -8.90
C ALA A 44 10.20 5.45 -7.94
N ARG A 45 9.94 4.14 -8.07
CA ARG A 45 10.33 3.11 -7.09
C ARG A 45 11.83 3.05 -6.79
N ASP A 46 12.65 3.23 -7.82
CA ASP A 46 14.10 3.10 -7.74
C ASP A 46 14.81 4.48 -7.60
N LEU A 47 14.06 5.55 -7.32
CA LEU A 47 14.66 6.84 -7.00
C LEU A 47 15.37 6.80 -5.63
N PRO A 48 16.46 7.57 -5.45
CA PRO A 48 17.11 7.70 -4.14
C PRO A 48 16.16 8.30 -3.10
N ASP A 49 16.36 7.96 -1.83
CA ASP A 49 15.55 8.45 -0.69
C ASP A 49 15.41 9.99 -0.67
N ALA A 50 16.50 10.71 -0.95
CA ALA A 50 16.48 12.18 -1.00
C ALA A 50 15.54 12.71 -2.09
N GLU A 51 15.44 12.02 -3.22
CA GLU A 51 14.55 12.40 -4.31
C GLU A 51 13.09 12.02 -4.00
N LEU A 52 12.86 10.87 -3.36
CA LEU A 52 11.53 10.48 -2.87
C LEU A 52 10.99 11.51 -1.87
N LEU A 53 11.81 11.93 -0.90
CA LEU A 53 11.46 12.96 0.09
C LEU A 53 11.22 14.33 -0.56
N ARG A 54 11.96 14.66 -1.62
CA ARG A 54 11.79 15.92 -2.36
C ARG A 54 10.48 15.94 -3.17
N LEU A 55 10.15 14.83 -3.83
CA LEU A 55 8.95 14.71 -4.66
C LEU A 55 7.68 14.52 -3.81
N ALA A 56 7.79 13.83 -2.67
CA ALA A 56 6.68 13.58 -1.77
C ALA A 56 7.10 13.89 -0.33
N PRO A 57 6.90 15.13 0.15
CA PRO A 57 7.22 15.50 1.52
C PRO A 57 6.52 14.58 2.54
N PRO A 58 7.22 14.16 3.62
CA PRO A 58 6.65 13.34 4.67
C PRO A 58 5.35 13.90 5.25
N GLU A 59 4.33 13.06 5.37
CA GLU A 59 3.08 13.38 6.07
C GLU A 59 3.06 12.78 7.49
N CYS A 60 3.92 11.80 7.75
CA CYS A 60 4.08 11.17 9.06
C CYS A 60 5.52 10.73 9.32
N GLU A 61 5.81 10.28 10.55
CA GLU A 61 7.16 9.84 10.95
C GLU A 61 7.68 8.67 10.11
N ILE A 62 6.79 7.73 9.73
CA ILE A 62 7.14 6.55 8.92
C ILE A 62 7.66 6.97 7.55
N ASP A 63 7.13 8.03 6.95
CA ASP A 63 7.60 8.52 5.65
C ASP A 63 9.05 9.01 5.71
N ALA A 64 9.43 9.65 6.81
CA ALA A 64 10.80 10.13 7.01
C ALA A 64 11.77 8.98 7.34
N LEU A 65 11.33 8.00 8.13
CA LEU A 65 12.14 6.83 8.51
C LEU A 65 12.27 5.80 7.40
N HIS A 66 11.26 5.70 6.52
CA HIS A 66 11.19 4.74 5.43
C HIS A 66 10.75 5.40 4.12
N PRO A 67 11.58 6.27 3.50
CA PRO A 67 11.23 7.05 2.31
C PRO A 67 10.75 6.21 1.13
N LEU A 68 11.19 4.96 1.08
CA LEU A 68 10.77 3.99 0.08
C LEU A 68 9.24 3.75 0.05
N ALA A 69 8.49 4.06 1.12
CA ALA A 69 7.02 4.02 1.12
C ALA A 69 6.38 5.15 0.28
N LEU A 70 7.12 6.24 0.06
CA LEU A 70 6.65 7.45 -0.64
C LEU A 70 6.59 7.31 -2.15
N HIS A 71 7.13 6.23 -2.74
CA HIS A 71 7.25 6.12 -4.20
C HIS A 71 5.93 6.24 -4.97
N GLY A 72 4.77 5.88 -4.40
CA GLY A 72 3.47 6.16 -5.03
C GLY A 72 3.16 7.65 -5.12
N ARG A 73 3.30 8.38 -4.01
CA ARG A 73 3.15 9.85 -3.98
C ARG A 73 4.19 10.55 -4.85
N ALA A 74 5.45 10.10 -4.81
CA ALA A 74 6.51 10.64 -5.65
C ALA A 74 6.24 10.37 -7.15
N ALA A 75 5.73 9.19 -7.49
CA ALA A 75 5.32 8.84 -8.85
C ALA A 75 4.22 9.77 -9.35
N ARG A 76 3.19 10.04 -8.53
CA ARG A 76 2.15 11.01 -8.85
C ARG A 76 2.75 12.39 -9.19
N THR A 77 3.55 12.95 -8.29
CA THR A 77 4.17 14.28 -8.50
C THR A 77 5.06 14.32 -9.74
N LEU A 78 5.81 13.24 -10.01
CA LEU A 78 6.65 13.13 -11.19
C LEU A 78 5.82 13.12 -12.48
N LEU A 79 4.72 12.36 -12.52
CA LEU A 79 3.81 12.28 -13.66
C LEU A 79 3.12 13.61 -13.93
N GLU A 80 2.66 14.30 -12.89
CA GLU A 80 2.06 15.64 -13.00
C GLU A 80 3.07 16.65 -13.57
N HIS A 81 4.34 16.56 -13.17
CA HIS A 81 5.42 17.38 -13.70
C HIS A 81 5.69 17.10 -15.19
N TRP A 82 5.54 15.85 -15.63
CA TRP A 82 5.62 15.47 -17.05
C TRP A 82 4.34 15.76 -17.84
N GLY A 83 3.34 16.39 -17.22
CA GLY A 83 2.12 16.82 -17.89
C GLY A 83 1.03 15.75 -17.97
N TYR A 84 1.15 14.65 -17.23
CA TYR A 84 0.06 13.68 -17.09
C TYR A 84 -1.07 14.27 -16.22
N ARG A 85 -2.34 14.01 -16.59
CA ARG A 85 -3.52 14.69 -16.01
C ARG A 85 -4.72 13.78 -15.72
N ASP A 86 -4.66 12.48 -16.02
CA ASP A 86 -5.79 11.59 -15.72
C ASP A 86 -5.82 11.29 -14.21
N GLU A 87 -6.75 11.93 -13.51
CA GLU A 87 -6.83 11.90 -12.05
C GLU A 87 -7.13 10.50 -11.49
N VAL A 88 -7.88 9.68 -12.23
CA VAL A 88 -8.20 8.31 -11.83
C VAL A 88 -6.92 7.46 -11.80
N VAL A 89 -6.04 7.65 -12.79
CA VAL A 89 -4.73 6.99 -12.85
C VAL A 89 -3.77 7.55 -11.82
N LEU A 90 -3.69 8.88 -11.67
CA LEU A 90 -2.80 9.54 -10.71
C LEU A 90 -3.13 9.13 -9.27
N GLU A 91 -4.41 9.02 -8.93
CA GLU A 91 -4.85 8.54 -7.61
C GLU A 91 -4.49 7.06 -7.41
N ALA A 92 -4.71 6.21 -8.40
CA ALA A 92 -4.34 4.79 -8.32
C ALA A 92 -2.83 4.58 -8.16
N VAL A 93 -2.02 5.40 -8.86
CA VAL A 93 -0.56 5.43 -8.70
C VAL A 93 -0.16 5.96 -7.32
N GLU A 94 -0.82 6.97 -6.78
CA GLU A 94 -0.50 7.47 -5.45
C GLU A 94 -0.78 6.43 -4.37
N ASP A 95 -1.95 5.78 -4.45
CA ASP A 95 -2.50 4.97 -3.37
C ASP A 95 -1.99 3.53 -3.35
N HIS A 96 -1.32 3.04 -4.40
CA HIS A 96 -0.88 1.64 -4.46
C HIS A 96 0.03 1.24 -3.28
N THR A 97 0.79 2.17 -2.69
CA THR A 97 1.71 1.89 -1.59
C THR A 97 1.06 1.88 -0.23
N THR A 98 -0.05 2.60 -0.04
CA THR A 98 -0.68 2.77 1.28
C THR A 98 -2.13 2.30 1.35
N GLY A 99 -2.73 1.92 0.24
CA GLY A 99 -4.12 1.47 0.15
C GLY A 99 -5.03 2.53 -0.49
N PRO A 100 -6.04 2.12 -1.30
CA PRO A 100 -7.03 3.01 -1.89
C PRO A 100 -7.85 3.76 -0.82
N ARG A 101 -8.19 5.02 -1.11
CA ARG A 101 -9.06 5.86 -0.27
C ARG A 101 -10.57 5.62 -0.47
N GLY A 102 -10.93 4.78 -1.43
CA GLY A 102 -12.32 4.50 -1.82
C GLY A 102 -12.80 5.39 -2.97
N GLY A 103 -13.90 5.01 -3.63
CA GLY A 103 -14.49 5.76 -4.75
C GLY A 103 -13.82 5.56 -6.12
N ASN A 104 -12.62 5.00 -6.16
CA ASN A 104 -11.90 4.68 -7.40
C ASN A 104 -11.63 3.17 -7.54
N PRO A 105 -12.37 2.45 -8.40
CA PRO A 105 -12.16 1.01 -8.59
C PRO A 105 -10.82 0.68 -9.29
N VAL A 106 -10.23 1.63 -10.02
CA VAL A 106 -8.90 1.45 -10.64
C VAL A 106 -7.82 1.35 -9.56
N SER A 107 -7.90 2.15 -8.50
CA SER A 107 -7.01 2.06 -7.34
C SER A 107 -7.06 0.67 -6.70
N ALA A 108 -8.25 0.07 -6.59
CA ALA A 108 -8.42 -1.29 -6.08
C ALA A 108 -7.76 -2.33 -6.99
N CYS A 109 -7.99 -2.25 -8.31
CA CYS A 109 -7.39 -3.16 -9.28
C CYS A 109 -5.85 -3.13 -9.20
N VAL A 110 -5.26 -1.94 -9.15
CA VAL A 110 -3.80 -1.75 -9.10
C VAL A 110 -3.23 -2.22 -7.76
N TYR A 111 -3.86 -1.89 -6.64
CA TYR A 111 -3.40 -2.31 -5.32
C TYR A 111 -3.39 -3.84 -5.18
N ILE A 112 -4.46 -4.50 -5.62
CA ILE A 112 -4.58 -5.96 -5.61
C ILE A 112 -3.57 -6.59 -6.57
N ALA A 113 -3.49 -6.08 -7.80
CA ALA A 113 -2.55 -6.59 -8.79
C ALA A 113 -1.11 -6.46 -8.30
N ASP A 114 -0.74 -5.32 -7.71
CA ASP A 114 0.60 -5.13 -7.18
C ASP A 114 0.97 -6.23 -6.19
N VAL A 115 0.14 -6.49 -5.17
CA VAL A 115 0.47 -7.48 -4.13
C VAL A 115 0.30 -8.94 -4.53
N SER A 116 -0.39 -9.23 -5.63
CA SER A 116 -0.80 -10.59 -6.00
C SER A 116 -0.40 -11.01 -7.42
N GLU A 117 0.37 -10.21 -8.15
CA GLU A 117 0.86 -10.59 -9.47
C GLU A 117 1.64 -11.94 -9.42
N PRO A 118 1.51 -12.82 -10.43
CA PRO A 118 1.98 -14.21 -10.34
C PRO A 118 3.48 -14.39 -10.01
N GLY A 119 4.32 -13.44 -10.39
CA GLY A 119 5.75 -13.44 -10.10
C GLY A 119 6.10 -13.24 -8.62
N ARG A 120 5.15 -12.83 -7.78
CA ARG A 120 5.34 -12.77 -6.33
C ARG A 120 5.32 -14.14 -5.66
N GLY A 121 4.66 -15.13 -6.25
CA GLY A 121 4.53 -16.48 -5.69
C GLY A 121 3.80 -16.55 -4.34
N VAL A 122 2.99 -15.53 -4.03
CA VAL A 122 2.16 -15.42 -2.82
C VAL A 122 0.86 -14.70 -3.18
N ASN A 123 -0.13 -14.74 -2.28
CA ASN A 123 -1.42 -14.07 -2.43
C ASN A 123 -2.25 -14.56 -3.63
N ASP A 124 -2.10 -15.84 -3.99
CA ASP A 124 -2.90 -16.49 -5.03
C ASP A 124 -4.40 -16.46 -4.69
N ASP A 125 -4.75 -16.63 -3.41
CA ASP A 125 -6.11 -16.51 -2.89
C ASP A 125 -6.73 -15.13 -3.14
N ILE A 126 -5.95 -14.06 -2.95
CA ILE A 126 -6.37 -12.69 -3.24
C ILE A 126 -6.56 -12.48 -4.74
N ARG A 127 -5.63 -13.00 -5.56
CA ARG A 127 -5.69 -12.89 -7.03
C ARG A 127 -6.93 -13.60 -7.59
N GLU A 128 -7.22 -14.80 -7.11
CA GLU A 128 -8.39 -15.58 -7.53
C GLU A 128 -9.70 -14.92 -7.11
N LEU A 129 -9.76 -14.42 -5.86
CA LEU A 129 -10.91 -13.68 -5.36
C LEU A 129 -11.19 -12.43 -6.19
N ALA A 130 -10.14 -11.72 -6.61
CA ALA A 130 -10.26 -10.49 -7.39
C ALA A 130 -10.91 -10.69 -8.76
N MET A 131 -10.96 -11.92 -9.28
CA MET A 131 -11.61 -12.23 -10.56
C MET A 131 -13.14 -12.29 -10.48
N HIS A 132 -13.72 -12.25 -9.28
CA HIS A 132 -15.17 -12.33 -9.12
C HIS A 132 -15.72 -11.44 -8.00
N ASP A 133 -14.88 -10.92 -7.11
CA ASP A 133 -15.27 -9.95 -6.09
C ASP A 133 -14.12 -8.97 -5.78
N LEU A 134 -14.09 -7.84 -6.49
CA LEU A 134 -13.09 -6.78 -6.29
C LEU A 134 -13.08 -6.23 -4.86
N GLY A 135 -14.26 -6.08 -4.25
CA GLY A 135 -14.40 -5.51 -2.90
C GLY A 135 -13.84 -6.45 -1.84
N ALA A 136 -14.24 -7.72 -1.88
CA ALA A 136 -13.73 -8.73 -0.95
C ALA A 136 -12.22 -8.95 -1.14
N ALA A 137 -11.72 -8.96 -2.37
CA ALA A 137 -10.29 -9.06 -2.66
C ALA A 137 -9.49 -7.86 -2.12
N LEU A 138 -10.01 -6.64 -2.28
CA LEU A 138 -9.38 -5.43 -1.72
C LEU A 138 -9.30 -5.53 -0.18
N ASN A 139 -10.40 -5.90 0.47
CA ASN A 139 -10.45 -6.04 1.92
C ASN A 139 -9.42 -7.09 2.39
N ARG A 140 -9.38 -8.25 1.72
CA ARG A 140 -8.42 -9.32 1.99
C ARG A 140 -6.98 -8.85 1.81
N ALA A 141 -6.69 -8.07 0.77
CA ALA A 141 -5.37 -7.51 0.51
C ALA A 141 -4.93 -6.50 1.58
N ILE A 142 -5.83 -5.63 2.04
CA ILE A 142 -5.56 -4.68 3.13
C ILE A 142 -5.29 -5.42 4.44
N VAL A 143 -6.14 -6.39 4.81
CA VAL A 143 -5.94 -7.23 6.01
C VAL A 143 -4.60 -7.96 5.93
N SER A 144 -4.31 -8.63 4.81
CA SER A 144 -3.05 -9.36 4.59
C SER A 144 -1.82 -8.47 4.82
N LYS A 145 -1.84 -7.24 4.28
CA LYS A 145 -0.74 -6.28 4.47
C LYS A 145 -0.57 -5.85 5.92
N VAL A 146 -1.66 -5.51 6.61
CA VAL A 146 -1.60 -5.08 8.02
C VAL A 146 -1.09 -6.22 8.90
N THR A 147 -1.63 -7.43 8.74
CA THR A 147 -1.17 -8.62 9.47
C THR A 147 0.29 -8.91 9.21
N TYR A 148 0.75 -8.82 7.96
CA TYR A 148 2.16 -9.00 7.61
C TYR A 148 3.06 -7.98 8.32
N LEU A 149 2.74 -6.69 8.23
CA LEU A 149 3.55 -5.63 8.85
C LEU A 149 3.60 -5.77 10.37
N GLN A 150 2.46 -6.02 11.01
CA GLN A 150 2.39 -6.25 12.46
C GLN A 150 3.17 -7.49 12.89
N GLY A 151 3.04 -8.61 12.16
CA GLY A 151 3.78 -9.83 12.43
C GLY A 151 5.30 -9.69 12.26
N ARG A 152 5.76 -8.66 11.53
CA ARG A 152 7.17 -8.30 11.37
C ARG A 152 7.64 -7.21 12.33
N GLY A 153 6.76 -6.69 13.20
CA GLY A 153 7.06 -5.57 14.09
C GLY A 153 7.29 -4.25 13.35
N ILE A 154 6.79 -4.11 12.12
CA ILE A 154 6.91 -2.90 11.30
C ILE A 154 5.69 -2.03 11.56
N THR A 155 5.90 -0.75 11.88
CA THR A 155 4.82 0.21 12.08
C THR A 155 4.00 0.39 10.80
N VAL A 156 2.68 0.25 10.91
CA VAL A 156 1.76 0.38 9.77
C VAL A 156 1.52 1.85 9.46
N HIS A 157 1.63 2.23 8.18
CA HIS A 157 1.39 3.60 7.73
C HIS A 157 -0.03 4.09 8.09
N PRO A 158 -0.22 5.34 8.58
CA PRO A 158 -1.54 5.86 8.95
C PRO A 158 -2.61 5.73 7.87
N ARG A 159 -2.28 6.04 6.60
CA ARG A 159 -3.22 5.82 5.46
C ARG A 159 -3.69 4.36 5.35
N THR A 160 -2.80 3.39 5.54
CA THR A 160 -3.16 1.96 5.53
C THR A 160 -4.02 1.58 6.73
N LEU A 161 -3.74 2.14 7.92
CA LEU A 161 -4.59 1.93 9.10
C LEU A 161 -5.98 2.54 8.92
N THR A 162 -6.11 3.68 8.25
CA THR A 162 -7.41 4.26 7.93
C THR A 162 -8.22 3.32 7.02
N ALA A 163 -7.60 2.82 5.94
CA ALA A 163 -8.24 1.85 5.05
C ALA A 163 -8.64 0.57 5.81
N TYR A 164 -7.77 0.06 6.67
CA TYR A 164 -8.04 -1.13 7.49
C TYR A 164 -9.20 -0.92 8.48
N ARG A 165 -9.21 0.21 9.20
CA ARG A 165 -10.28 0.54 10.16
C ARG A 165 -11.64 0.73 9.49
N ALA A 166 -11.66 1.19 8.23
CA ALA A 166 -12.90 1.33 7.47
C ALA A 166 -13.54 -0.02 7.08
N LEU A 167 -12.81 -1.14 7.22
CA LEU A 167 -13.35 -2.48 6.99
C LEU A 167 -14.17 -3.01 8.18
N GLU A 168 -13.89 -2.51 9.38
CA GLU A 168 -14.65 -2.86 10.58
C GLU A 168 -15.99 -2.12 10.52
N PRO A 169 -17.14 -2.80 10.65
CA PRO A 169 -18.42 -2.11 10.71
C PRO A 169 -18.41 -1.10 11.86
N ALA A 170 -19.07 0.04 11.67
CA ALA A 170 -19.28 1.05 12.72
C ALA A 170 -20.02 0.43 13.92
N GLY A 171 -19.27 -0.21 14.82
CA GLY A 171 -19.86 -1.02 15.89
C GLY A 171 -19.02 -2.24 16.29
N CYS A 172 -17.75 -2.06 16.66
CA CYS A 172 -17.14 -2.89 17.71
C CYS A 172 -16.01 -2.11 18.39
N ALA A 173 -15.93 -2.25 19.72
CA ALA A 173 -15.16 -1.39 20.60
C ALA A 173 -13.66 -1.34 20.28
N ALA A 174 -13.09 -0.15 20.47
CA ALA A 174 -11.67 0.11 20.41
C ALA A 174 -10.86 -0.93 21.20
N VAL A 175 -9.90 -1.57 20.52
CA VAL A 175 -8.78 -2.20 21.23
C VAL A 175 -7.94 -1.07 21.79
N ALA A 176 -8.01 -0.88 23.10
CA ALA A 176 -7.19 0.08 23.83
C ALA A 176 -5.69 -0.22 23.56
N PRO A 177 -4.83 0.81 23.44
CA PRO A 177 -3.39 0.58 23.41
C PRO A 177 -2.97 -0.06 24.74
N ALA A 178 -2.14 -1.10 24.66
CA ALA A 178 -1.52 -1.70 25.83
C ALA A 178 -0.76 -0.61 26.60
N GLU A 179 -1.15 -0.39 27.87
CA GLU A 179 -0.41 0.51 28.76
C GLU A 179 1.04 0.04 28.88
N PRO A 180 2.02 0.97 28.90
CA PRO A 180 3.39 0.61 29.18
C PRO A 180 3.47 0.08 30.61
N ALA A 181 4.05 -1.11 30.77
CA ALA A 181 4.32 -1.72 32.06
C ALA A 181 5.03 -0.71 32.97
N THR A 182 4.31 -0.22 33.98
CA THR A 182 4.88 0.61 35.03
C THR A 182 5.96 -0.19 35.75
N GLY A 183 7.16 0.38 35.77
CA GLY A 183 8.35 -0.25 36.32
C GLY A 183 8.12 -0.76 37.73
N THR A 184 8.26 -2.07 37.90
CA THR A 184 8.51 -2.65 39.21
C THR A 184 9.91 -2.21 39.62
N THR A 185 9.98 -1.23 40.52
CA THR A 185 11.23 -0.85 41.20
C THR A 185 11.76 -2.07 41.95
N ILE A 186 12.75 -2.76 41.36
CA ILE A 186 13.52 -3.77 42.08
C ILE A 186 14.34 -3.01 43.14
N ARG A 187 13.93 -3.12 44.40
CA ARG A 187 14.73 -2.69 45.55
C ARG A 187 15.93 -3.63 45.67
N PHE A 188 17.12 -3.12 45.41
CA PHE A 188 18.36 -3.78 45.83
C PHE A 188 18.54 -3.60 47.36
N PRO A 189 18.88 -4.66 48.11
CA PRO A 189 19.22 -4.51 49.53
C PRO A 189 20.55 -3.77 49.67
N ALA A 190 20.62 -2.90 50.68
CA ALA A 190 21.81 -2.11 51.01
C ALA A 190 23.02 -3.01 51.37
N PRO A 191 24.26 -2.57 51.09
CA PRO A 191 25.44 -3.33 51.48
C PRO A 191 25.63 -3.28 53.01
N SER A 192 25.76 -4.47 53.62
CA SER A 192 26.19 -4.62 54.99
C SER A 192 27.61 -4.11 55.16
N ARG A 193 27.80 -3.22 56.14
CA ARG A 193 29.11 -2.77 56.61
C ARG A 193 29.85 -3.95 57.25
N PHE A 194 31.02 -4.29 56.71
CA PHE A 194 32.21 -4.74 57.42
C PHE A 194 33.44 -4.31 56.62
#